data_AF-A0A093HMV0-F1
#
_entry.id   AF-A0A093HMV0-F1
#
_cell.length_a   1.000
_cell.length_b   1.000
_cell.length_c   1.000
_cell.angle_alpha   90.00
_cell.angle_beta   90.00
_cell.angle_gamma   90.00
#
_symmetry.space_group_name_H-M   'P 1'
#
loop_
_entity.id
_entity.type
_entity.pdbx_description
1 polymer ?
#
loop_
_entity_poly.entity_id
_entity_poly.type
_entity_poly.pdbx_seq_one_letter_code
_entity_poly.pdbx_strand_id
1 'polypeptide(L)' 'CQSQAAESLPEDQKPECHPFWTDDDSNMPLPYDLEEVIANLQSLVQ' A
#
# COMPACT_ATOMS: atom_id res chain seq x y z
N CYS A 1 -8.12 -0.55 -5.44
CA CYS A 1 -9.34 -0.71 -4.60
C CYS A 1 -10.21 0.55 -4.52
N GLN A 2 -9.67 1.77 -4.66
CA GLN A 2 -10.39 3.02 -4.39
C GLN A 2 -10.82 3.78 -5.67
N SER A 3 -11.10 3.08 -6.78
CA SER A 3 -11.64 3.76 -7.96
C SER A 3 -13.12 4.06 -7.75
N GLN A 4 -13.66 5.10 -8.42
CA GLN A 4 -15.08 5.44 -8.32
C GLN A 4 -16.00 4.24 -8.65
N ALA A 5 -15.62 3.43 -9.64
CA ALA A 5 -16.36 2.21 -9.98
C ALA A 5 -16.33 1.18 -8.84
N ALA A 6 -15.17 0.98 -8.20
CA ALA A 6 -15.03 0.08 -7.06
C ALA A 6 -15.83 0.55 -5.83
N GLU A 7 -15.88 1.87 -5.59
CA GLU A 7 -16.63 2.46 -4.47
C GLU A 7 -18.15 2.37 -4.65
N SER A 8 -18.61 2.34 -5.91
CA SER A 8 -20.03 2.23 -6.25
C SER A 8 -20.62 0.82 -6.05
N LEU A 9 -19.78 -0.18 -5.78
CA LEU A 9 -20.23 -1.56 -5.56
C LEU A 9 -20.99 -1.69 -4.23
N PRO A 10 -21.95 -2.63 -4.15
CA PRO A 10 -22.58 -3.04 -2.89
C PRO A 10 -21.54 -3.43 -1.83
N GLU A 11 -21.85 -3.24 -0.54
CA GLU A 11 -20.89 -3.45 0.55
C GLU A 11 -20.27 -4.85 0.57
N ASP A 12 -21.06 -5.88 0.28
CA ASP A 12 -20.64 -7.28 0.21
C ASP A 12 -19.71 -7.59 -0.98
N GLN A 13 -19.57 -6.65 -1.92
CA GLN A 13 -18.78 -6.77 -3.14
C GLN A 13 -17.66 -5.73 -3.21
N LYS A 14 -17.52 -4.85 -2.21
CA LYS A 14 -16.48 -3.83 -2.21
C LYS A 14 -15.10 -4.51 -2.14
N PRO A 15 -14.16 -4.13 -3.03
CA PRO A 15 -12.84 -4.73 -3.02
C PRO A 15 -12.08 -4.28 -1.77
N GLU A 16 -11.57 -5.24 -1.03
CA GLU A 16 -10.69 -4.99 0.11
C GLU A 16 -9.24 -4.80 -0.39
N CYS A 17 -8.58 -3.74 0.05
CA CYS A 17 -7.14 -3.58 -0.19
C CYS A 17 -6.39 -4.37 0.89
N HIS A 18 -6.18 -5.66 0.64
CA HIS A 18 -5.61 -6.57 1.61
C HIS A 18 -4.44 -7.39 1.01
N PRO A 19 -3.27 -7.44 1.68
CA PRO A 19 -2.94 -6.72 2.90
C PRO A 19 -2.71 -5.22 2.65
N PHE A 20 -2.98 -4.41 3.67
CA PHE A 20 -2.63 -3.00 3.76
C PHE A 20 -2.25 -2.70 5.20
N TRP A 21 -1.25 -1.85 5.40
CA TRP A 21 -0.83 -1.38 6.71
C TRP A 21 -0.32 0.04 6.60
N THR A 22 -0.33 0.76 7.72
CA THR A 22 0.20 2.12 7.82
C THR A 22 1.60 2.09 8.41
N ASP A 23 2.35 3.18 8.26
CA ASP A 23 3.72 3.29 8.79
C ASP A 23 3.79 3.14 10.32
N ASP A 24 2.67 3.38 11.02
CA ASP A 24 2.55 3.18 12.47
C ASP A 24 2.36 1.70 12.89
N ASP A 25 2.16 0.77 11.95
CA ASP A 25 1.95 -0.65 12.29
C ASP A 25 3.27 -1.36 12.61
N SER A 26 3.60 -1.42 13.89
CA SER A 26 4.82 -2.08 14.41
C SER A 26 4.92 -3.59 14.14
N ASN A 27 3.85 -4.25 13.71
CA ASN A 27 3.92 -5.67 13.32
C ASN A 27 4.49 -5.85 11.91
N MET A 28 4.52 -4.79 11.11
CA MET A 28 4.98 -4.83 9.73
C MET A 28 6.42 -4.32 9.64
N PRO A 29 7.36 -5.16 9.18
CA PRO A 29 8.79 -4.83 9.22
C PRO A 29 9.22 -3.83 8.13
N LEU A 30 8.36 -3.56 7.15
CA LEU A 30 8.62 -2.67 6.03
C LEU A 30 7.42 -1.74 5.83
N PRO A 31 7.62 -0.53 5.31
CA PRO A 31 6.51 0.34 4.94
C PRO A 31 5.70 -0.27 3.79
N TYR A 32 4.42 0.09 3.71
CA TYR A 32 3.58 -0.33 2.59
C TYR A 32 4.00 0.36 1.29
N ASP A 33 4.33 1.65 1.38
CA ASP A 33 4.93 2.40 0.28
C ASP A 33 6.46 2.22 0.29
N LEU A 34 7.01 1.82 -0.85
CA LEU A 34 8.43 1.52 -1.02
C LEU A 34 9.20 2.61 -1.76
N GLU A 35 8.58 3.76 -2.07
CA GLU A 35 9.21 4.83 -2.86
C GLU A 35 10.57 5.25 -2.27
N GLU A 36 10.63 5.54 -0.97
CA GLU A 36 11.87 5.93 -0.29
C GLU A 36 12.91 4.79 -0.28
N VAL A 37 12.48 3.55 -0.01
CA VAL A 37 13.37 2.38 0.01
C VAL A 37 14.02 2.19 -1.37
N ILE A 38 13.24 2.31 -2.44
CA ILE A 38 13.71 2.19 -3.80
C ILE A 38 14.69 3.32 -4.14
N ALA A 39 14.35 4.57 -3.82
CA ALA A 39 15.21 5.72 -4.07
C ALA A 39 16.57 5.58 -3.37
N ASN A 40 16.57 5.12 -2.12
CA ASN A 40 17.78 4.86 -1.35
C ASN A 40 18.64 3.78 -2.00
N LEU A 41 18.05 2.65 -2.39
CA LEU A 41 18.78 1.57 -3.07
C LEU A 41 19.38 2.01 -4.41
N GLN A 42 18.64 2.81 -5.19
CA GLN A 42 19.13 3.34 -6.47
C GLN A 42 20.33 4.27 -6.27
N SER A 43 20.33 5.09 -5.21
CA SER A 43 21.46 5.99 -4.90
C SER A 43 22.77 5.25 -4.57
N LEU A 44 22.69 4.02 -4.07
CA LEU A 44 23.86 3.22 -3.70
C LEU A 44 24.51 2.49 -4.89
N VAL A 45 23.79 2.38 -6.00
CA VAL A 45 24.24 1.63 -7.20
C VAL A 45 24.71 2.59 -8.31
N GLN A 46 24.57 3.91 -8.12
CA GLN A 46 25.16 4.94 -8.98
C GLN A 46 26.63 5.21 -8.63
#